data_AF-A3J6X2-F1
#
_entry.id   AF-A3J6X2-F1
#
_cell.length_a   1.000
_cell.length_b   1.000
_cell.length_c   1.000
_cell.angle_alpha   90.00
_cell.angle_beta   90.00
_cell.angle_gamma   90.00
#
_symmetry.space_group_name_H-M   'P 1'
#
loop_
_entity.id
_entity.type
_entity.pdbx_description
1 polymer ?
#
loop_
_entity_poly.entity_id
_entity_poly.type
_entity_poly.pdbx_seq_one_letter_code
_entity_poly.pdbx_strand_id
1 'polypeptide(L)'
;MEKKAGIVINENKFEAVYYEGNNPPLNCILVAPDGSTWSNDYLLINTNISVSWKDYYSPRRYKVLKLSYNGAVLFEKNSITKPQLVLDVLNKYSSMSQSQLEALSVESQEKEKTAIEISIEELKTEKANLEEQIKIYKEIQTKKAEIKELLSKLE
;
A
#
# COMPACT_ATOMS: atom_id res chain seq x y z
N MET A 1 -16.15 29.43 -0.76
CA MET A 1 -16.34 28.08 -0.20
C MET A 1 -15.61 27.11 -1.10
N GLU A 2 -14.84 26.17 -0.54
CA GLU A 2 -14.12 25.17 -1.35
C GLU A 2 -15.12 24.17 -1.93
N LYS A 3 -15.05 23.94 -3.25
CA LYS A 3 -15.86 22.92 -3.93
C LYS A 3 -15.19 21.57 -3.75
N LYS A 4 -15.92 20.61 -3.18
CA LYS A 4 -15.47 19.23 -3.00
C LYS A 4 -16.08 18.35 -4.08
N ALA A 5 -15.38 17.28 -4.45
CA ALA A 5 -15.88 16.27 -5.36
C ALA A 5 -16.31 15.03 -4.57
N GLY A 6 -17.49 14.51 -4.89
CA GLY A 6 -17.98 13.22 -4.43
C GLY A 6 -18.24 12.31 -5.63
N ILE A 7 -18.23 11.00 -5.38
CA ILE A 7 -18.66 9.99 -6.32
C ILE A 7 -20.02 9.50 -5.86
N VAL A 8 -21.00 9.52 -6.77
CA VAL A 8 -22.33 8.97 -6.54
C VAL A 8 -22.56 7.78 -7.47
N ILE A 9 -23.52 6.94 -7.10
CA ILE A 9 -24.09 5.93 -7.99
C ILE A 9 -25.48 6.37 -8.43
N ASN A 10 -25.71 6.40 -9.75
CA ASN A 10 -27.00 6.74 -10.35
C ASN A 10 -27.28 5.76 -11.49
N GLU A 11 -28.42 5.07 -11.46
CA GLU A 11 -28.81 4.08 -12.48
C GLU A 11 -27.69 3.08 -12.86
N ASN A 12 -26.97 2.56 -11.85
CA ASN A 12 -25.81 1.66 -12.00
C ASN A 12 -24.56 2.27 -12.68
N LYS A 13 -24.48 3.60 -12.79
CA LYS A 13 -23.30 4.32 -13.27
C LYS A 13 -22.69 5.16 -12.16
N PHE A 14 -21.36 5.23 -12.15
CA PHE A 14 -20.64 6.12 -11.25
C PHE A 14 -20.48 7.49 -11.89
N GLU A 15 -20.79 8.54 -11.12
CA GLU A 15 -20.70 9.93 -11.57
C GLU A 15 -19.98 10.78 -10.52
N ALA A 16 -19.22 11.78 -10.98
CA ALA A 16 -18.62 12.77 -10.11
C ALA A 16 -19.57 13.96 -9.94
N VAL A 17 -19.87 14.30 -8.69
CA VAL A 17 -20.69 15.46 -8.32
C VAL A 17 -19.85 16.43 -7.52
N TYR A 18 -20.05 17.72 -7.77
CA TYR A 18 -19.36 18.78 -7.03
C TYR A 18 -20.35 19.45 -6.09
N TYR A 19 -19.96 19.57 -4.82
CA TYR A 19 -20.80 20.16 -3.78
C TYR A 19 -20.01 21.17 -2.95
N GLU A 20 -20.74 22.07 -2.29
CA GLU A 20 -20.15 23.12 -1.45
C GLU A 20 -20.30 22.76 0.03
N GLY A 21 -19.25 23.03 0.80
CA GLY A 21 -19.23 22.76 2.24
C GLY A 21 -18.91 21.31 2.60
N ASN A 22 -19.29 20.91 3.82
CA ASN A 22 -18.91 19.61 4.40
C ASN A 22 -19.99 18.54 4.28
N ASN A 23 -21.10 18.83 3.58
CA ASN A 23 -22.23 17.92 3.45
C ASN A 23 -22.24 17.32 2.04
N PRO A 24 -21.73 16.09 1.86
CA PRO A 24 -21.87 15.39 0.58
C PRO A 24 -23.35 15.06 0.30
N PRO A 25 -23.73 14.86 -0.97
CA PRO A 25 -25.04 14.31 -1.33
C PRO A 25 -25.30 12.98 -0.61
N LEU A 26 -26.57 12.71 -0.27
CA LEU A 26 -26.95 11.50 0.48
C LEU A 26 -26.58 10.19 -0.23
N ASN A 27 -26.54 10.19 -1.55
CA ASN A 27 -26.17 9.05 -2.39
C ASN A 27 -24.66 9.00 -2.73
N CYS A 28 -23.84 9.79 -2.04
CA CYS A 28 -22.40 9.78 -2.21
C CYS A 28 -21.81 8.49 -1.61
N ILE A 29 -21.04 7.76 -2.41
CA ILE A 29 -20.40 6.51 -2.03
C ILE A 29 -18.92 6.67 -1.71
N LEU A 30 -18.26 7.69 -2.27
CA LEU A 30 -16.87 8.04 -1.99
C LEU A 30 -16.69 9.56 -2.05
N VAL A 31 -15.99 10.12 -1.07
CA VAL A 31 -15.65 11.56 -1.07
C VAL A 31 -14.19 11.75 -1.47
N ALA A 32 -13.87 12.79 -2.25
CA ALA A 32 -12.48 13.12 -2.55
C ALA A 32 -11.74 13.49 -1.26
N PRO A 33 -10.61 12.82 -0.94
CA PRO A 33 -9.84 13.14 0.25
C PRO A 33 -9.38 14.60 0.27
N ASP A 34 -9.45 15.22 1.45
CA ASP A 34 -9.17 16.64 1.67
C ASP A 34 -8.00 16.89 2.63
N GLY A 35 -7.16 15.88 2.87
CA GLY A 35 -6.05 15.94 3.82
C GLY A 35 -6.43 15.56 5.24
N SER A 36 -7.70 15.22 5.49
CA SER A 36 -8.20 14.71 6.76
C SER A 36 -9.15 13.52 6.62
N THR A 37 -9.18 12.89 5.44
CA THR A 37 -10.10 11.78 5.14
C THR A 37 -9.44 10.44 5.47
N TRP A 38 -9.69 9.94 6.68
CA TRP A 38 -9.11 8.69 7.23
C TRP A 38 -9.95 7.45 6.96
N SER A 39 -11.26 7.61 6.74
CA SER A 39 -12.22 6.55 6.42
C SER A 39 -13.05 6.97 5.23
N ASN A 40 -12.94 6.23 4.13
CA ASN A 40 -13.71 6.47 2.91
C ASN A 40 -13.65 5.21 2.06
N ASP A 41 -14.48 4.26 2.47
CA ASP A 41 -14.50 2.89 1.97
C ASP A 41 -15.89 2.59 1.41
N TYR A 42 -15.94 1.84 0.31
CA TYR A 42 -17.16 1.46 -0.39
C TYR A 42 -17.05 0.02 -0.89
N LEU A 43 -18.14 -0.74 -0.77
CA LEU A 43 -18.23 -2.09 -1.32
C LEU A 43 -18.95 -2.06 -2.67
N LEU A 44 -18.26 -2.46 -3.73
CA LEU A 44 -18.88 -2.70 -5.03
C LEU A 44 -19.74 -3.96 -4.96
N ILE A 45 -21.04 -3.78 -4.71
CA ILE A 45 -22.00 -4.86 -4.39
C ILE A 45 -22.01 -5.98 -5.43
N ASN A 46 -21.93 -5.65 -6.73
CA ASN A 46 -21.99 -6.64 -7.81
C ASN A 46 -20.75 -7.54 -7.90
N THR A 47 -19.62 -7.11 -7.35
CA THR A 47 -18.33 -7.78 -7.53
C THR A 47 -17.64 -8.12 -6.21
N ASN A 48 -18.23 -7.74 -5.07
CA ASN A 48 -17.65 -7.88 -3.74
C ASN A 48 -16.23 -7.27 -3.61
N ILE A 49 -15.95 -6.22 -4.39
CA ILE A 49 -14.67 -5.50 -4.34
C ILE A 49 -14.77 -4.40 -3.30
N SER A 50 -13.87 -4.40 -2.33
CA SER A 50 -13.69 -3.31 -1.39
C SER A 50 -12.88 -2.20 -2.04
N VAL A 51 -13.41 -0.98 -2.03
CA VAL A 51 -12.78 0.22 -2.58
C VAL A 51 -12.46 1.17 -1.44
N SER A 52 -11.29 1.77 -1.43
CA SER A 52 -10.94 2.86 -0.53
C SER A 52 -10.32 4.01 -1.29
N TRP A 53 -10.74 5.24 -0.98
CA TRP A 53 -10.13 6.46 -1.53
C TRP A 53 -9.81 7.42 -0.39
N LYS A 54 -8.59 7.38 0.12
CA LYS A 54 -8.24 8.06 1.39
C LYS A 54 -6.91 8.79 1.32
N ASP A 55 -6.69 9.68 2.28
CA ASP A 55 -5.39 10.30 2.48
C ASP A 55 -4.42 9.27 3.09
N TYR A 56 -3.26 9.08 2.45
CA TYR A 56 -2.19 8.29 3.02
C TYR A 56 -1.24 9.18 3.82
N TYR A 57 -1.09 8.86 5.11
CA TYR A 57 -0.24 9.62 6.01
C TYR A 57 1.24 9.35 5.73
N SER A 58 1.81 10.14 4.82
CA SER A 58 3.25 10.23 4.57
C SER A 58 3.69 11.70 4.62
N PRO A 59 5.00 12.01 4.69
CA PRO A 59 5.51 13.38 4.67
C PRO A 59 5.03 14.21 3.46
N ARG A 60 4.60 13.54 2.38
CA ARG A 60 4.14 14.17 1.14
C ARG A 60 2.60 14.24 1.00
N ARG A 61 1.83 13.72 1.96
CA ARG A 61 0.35 13.60 1.99
C ARG A 61 -0.26 13.42 0.59
N TYR A 62 -0.50 12.18 0.18
CA TYR A 62 -1.09 11.89 -1.13
C TYR A 62 -2.34 11.03 -1.00
N LYS A 63 -3.25 11.21 -1.96
CA LYS A 63 -4.52 10.49 -2.04
C LYS A 63 -4.28 9.13 -2.70
N VAL A 64 -4.78 8.07 -2.07
CA VAL A 64 -4.61 6.69 -2.55
C VAL A 64 -5.97 6.11 -2.87
N LEU A 65 -6.10 5.57 -4.08
CA LEU A 65 -7.21 4.72 -4.46
C LEU A 65 -6.73 3.27 -4.43
N LYS A 66 -7.42 2.43 -3.65
CA LYS A 66 -7.11 1.01 -3.51
C LYS A 66 -8.37 0.17 -3.66
N LEU A 67 -8.29 -0.87 -4.49
CA LEU A 67 -9.33 -1.87 -4.68
C LEU A 67 -8.80 -3.24 -4.26
N SER A 68 -9.56 -3.92 -3.41
CA SER A 68 -9.22 -5.24 -2.89
C SER A 68 -10.35 -6.25 -3.13
N TYR A 69 -9.99 -7.47 -3.48
CA TYR A 69 -10.91 -8.58 -3.69
C TYR A 69 -10.34 -9.82 -3.01
N ASN A 70 -11.13 -10.47 -2.13
CA ASN A 70 -10.69 -11.65 -1.36
C ASN A 70 -9.31 -11.49 -0.68
N GLY A 71 -9.04 -10.30 -0.14
CA GLY A 71 -7.78 -9.98 0.51
C GLY A 71 -6.62 -9.61 -0.43
N ALA A 72 -6.73 -9.87 -1.73
CA ALA A 72 -5.74 -9.45 -2.72
C ALA A 72 -5.97 -8.00 -3.18
N VAL A 73 -4.88 -7.27 -3.42
CA VAL A 73 -4.94 -5.88 -3.91
C VAL A 73 -4.95 -5.87 -5.44
N LEU A 74 -6.14 -5.72 -6.02
CA LEU A 74 -6.28 -5.73 -7.50
C LEU A 74 -5.77 -4.45 -8.15
N PHE A 75 -5.86 -3.34 -7.43
CA PHE A 75 -5.40 -2.04 -7.92
C PHE A 75 -5.01 -1.15 -6.74
N GLU A 76 -3.86 -0.52 -6.85
CA GLU A 76 -3.46 0.55 -5.95
C GLU A 76 -2.77 1.64 -6.76
N LYS A 77 -3.19 2.89 -6.56
CA LYS A 77 -2.54 4.02 -7.19
C LYS A 77 -2.49 5.23 -6.26
N ASN A 78 -1.30 5.80 -6.19
CA ASN A 78 -0.97 6.94 -5.35
C ASN A 78 -1.14 8.25 -6.11
N SER A 79 -1.28 9.35 -5.36
CA SER A 79 -1.39 10.72 -5.90
C SER A 79 -2.58 10.93 -6.83
N ILE A 80 -3.74 10.35 -6.47
CA ILE A 80 -4.98 10.52 -7.25
C ILE A 80 -5.57 11.91 -7.03
N THR A 81 -5.34 12.82 -7.97
CA THR A 81 -5.85 14.21 -7.88
C THR A 81 -7.16 14.43 -8.65
N LYS A 82 -7.47 13.57 -9.62
CA LYS A 82 -8.64 13.74 -10.52
C LYS A 82 -9.71 12.68 -10.21
N PRO A 83 -10.96 13.08 -9.90
CA PRO A 83 -12.07 12.14 -9.70
C PRO A 83 -12.34 11.24 -10.91
N GLN A 84 -12.06 11.72 -12.13
CA GLN A 84 -12.26 10.93 -13.36
C GLN A 84 -11.56 9.56 -13.30
N LEU A 85 -10.34 9.51 -12.76
CA LEU A 85 -9.60 8.26 -12.65
C LEU A 85 -10.27 7.30 -11.65
N VAL A 86 -10.92 7.83 -10.61
CA VAL A 86 -11.72 7.02 -9.67
C VAL A 86 -12.92 6.44 -10.42
N LEU A 87 -13.64 7.25 -11.22
CA LEU A 87 -14.76 6.78 -12.03
C LEU A 87 -14.35 5.71 -13.03
N ASP A 88 -13.26 5.91 -13.76
CA ASP A 88 -12.77 4.96 -14.77
C ASP A 88 -12.44 3.61 -14.13
N VAL A 89 -11.80 3.63 -12.95
CA VAL A 89 -11.48 2.42 -12.18
C VAL A 89 -12.75 1.74 -11.69
N LEU A 90 -13.67 2.48 -11.06
CA LEU A 90 -14.92 1.92 -10.56
C LEU A 90 -15.74 1.26 -11.68
N ASN A 91 -15.92 1.94 -12.82
CA ASN A 91 -16.65 1.42 -13.97
C ASN A 91 -15.96 0.18 -14.60
N LYS A 92 -14.62 0.18 -14.65
CA LYS A 92 -13.86 -0.97 -15.13
C LYS A 92 -14.08 -2.19 -14.24
N TYR A 93 -13.95 -2.04 -12.94
CA TYR A 93 -14.03 -3.17 -12.00
C TYR A 93 -15.47 -3.61 -11.69
N SER A 94 -16.45 -2.72 -11.80
CA SER A 94 -17.87 -3.08 -11.62
C SER A 94 -18.44 -3.92 -12.76
N SER A 95 -17.80 -3.89 -13.93
CA SER A 95 -18.21 -4.64 -15.13
C SER A 95 -17.46 -5.96 -15.33
N MET A 96 -16.49 -6.27 -14.48
CA MET A 96 -15.74 -7.54 -14.57
C MET A 96 -16.58 -8.73 -14.11
N SER A 97 -16.41 -9.87 -14.79
CA SER A 97 -16.95 -11.13 -14.31
C SER A 97 -16.19 -11.64 -13.10
N GLN A 98 -16.83 -12.50 -12.31
CA GLN A 98 -16.19 -13.17 -11.18
C GLN A 98 -14.92 -13.92 -11.59
N SER A 99 -14.93 -14.64 -12.71
CA SER A 99 -13.75 -15.35 -13.23
C SER A 99 -12.57 -14.43 -13.57
N GLN A 100 -12.85 -13.22 -14.08
CA GLN A 100 -11.80 -12.22 -14.34
C GLN A 100 -11.20 -11.70 -13.03
N LEU A 101 -12.04 -11.48 -12.02
CA LEU A 101 -11.60 -11.01 -10.69
C LEU A 101 -10.79 -12.08 -9.96
N GLU A 102 -11.20 -13.35 -10.04
CA GLU A 102 -10.44 -14.48 -9.51
C GLU A 102 -9.06 -14.59 -10.17
N ALA A 103 -8.99 -14.47 -11.50
CA ALA A 103 -7.72 -14.49 -12.22
C ALA A 103 -6.79 -13.33 -11.79
N LEU A 104 -7.31 -12.11 -11.68
CA LEU A 104 -6.53 -10.96 -11.21
C LEU A 104 -6.08 -11.11 -9.75
N SER A 105 -6.90 -11.73 -8.91
CA SER A 105 -6.58 -12.02 -7.52
C SER A 105 -5.40 -12.97 -7.40
N VAL A 106 -5.43 -14.08 -8.15
CA VAL A 106 -4.33 -15.05 -8.20
C VAL A 106 -3.05 -14.38 -8.71
N GLU A 107 -3.12 -13.63 -9.81
CA GLU A 107 -1.96 -12.91 -10.36
C GLU A 107 -1.36 -11.92 -9.34
N SER A 108 -2.21 -11.20 -8.60
CA SER A 108 -1.76 -10.28 -7.54
C SER A 108 -1.05 -11.03 -6.41
N GLN A 109 -1.61 -12.15 -5.96
CA GLN A 109 -1.04 -12.94 -4.86
C GLN A 109 0.28 -13.59 -5.27
N GLU A 110 0.41 -14.06 -6.50
CA GLU A 110 1.66 -14.61 -7.04
C GLU A 110 2.76 -13.55 -7.10
N LYS A 111 2.44 -12.34 -7.57
CA LYS A 111 3.40 -11.22 -7.57
C LYS A 111 3.88 -10.87 -6.16
N GLU A 112 2.96 -10.80 -5.21
CA GLU A 112 3.30 -10.52 -3.80
C GLU A 112 4.19 -11.63 -3.22
N LYS A 113 3.85 -12.90 -3.48
CA LYS A 113 4.66 -14.05 -3.07
C LYS A 113 6.08 -13.96 -3.62
N THR A 114 6.24 -13.72 -4.92
CA THR A 114 7.57 -13.60 -5.55
C THR A 114 8.37 -12.43 -4.98
N ALA A 115 7.73 -11.29 -4.73
CA ALA A 115 8.40 -10.14 -4.11
C ALA A 115 8.92 -10.48 -2.69
N ILE A 116 8.10 -11.16 -1.89
CA ILE A 116 8.49 -11.62 -0.55
C ILE A 116 9.65 -12.62 -0.61
N GLU A 117 9.61 -13.57 -1.55
CA GLU A 117 10.70 -14.55 -1.74
C GLU A 117 12.03 -13.88 -2.06
N ILE A 118 12.04 -12.85 -2.92
CA ILE A 118 13.23 -12.06 -3.22
C ILE A 118 13.76 -11.37 -1.95
N SER A 119 12.89 -10.68 -1.20
CA SER A 119 13.31 -10.01 0.04
C SER A 119 13.84 -10.98 1.09
N ILE A 120 13.32 -12.22 1.16
CA ILE A 120 13.84 -13.26 2.05
C ILE A 120 15.28 -13.63 1.66
N GLU A 121 15.57 -13.79 0.38
CA GLU A 121 16.93 -14.13 -0.09
C GLU A 121 17.93 -12.98 0.13
N GLU A 122 17.50 -11.74 -0.06
CA GLU A 122 18.29 -10.55 0.28
C GLU A 122 18.63 -10.52 1.77
N LEU A 123 17.64 -10.74 2.64
CA LEU A 123 17.82 -10.76 4.10
C LEU A 123 18.72 -11.92 4.57
N LYS A 124 18.62 -13.09 3.95
CA LYS A 124 19.53 -14.22 4.24
C LYS A 124 20.97 -13.87 3.90
N THR A 125 21.18 -13.22 2.76
CA THR A 125 22.51 -12.78 2.32
C THR A 125 23.08 -11.72 3.27
N GLU A 126 22.27 -10.73 3.65
CA GLU A 126 22.68 -9.71 4.63
C GLU A 126 23.03 -10.33 5.99
N LYS A 127 22.21 -11.27 6.47
CA LYS A 127 22.47 -12.00 7.71
C LYS A 127 23.82 -12.73 7.66
N ALA A 128 24.12 -13.45 6.57
CA ALA A 128 25.38 -14.16 6.42
C ALA A 128 26.59 -13.20 6.47
N ASN A 129 26.50 -12.06 5.77
CA ASN A 129 27.54 -11.04 5.79
C ASN A 129 27.77 -10.46 7.20
N LEU A 130 26.70 -10.20 7.95
CA LEU A 130 26.78 -9.71 9.32
C LEU A 130 27.38 -10.76 10.28
N GLU A 131 27.03 -12.03 10.12
CA GLU A 131 27.61 -13.13 10.89
C GLU A 131 29.13 -13.26 10.66
N GLU A 132 29.59 -13.07 9.42
CA GLU A 132 31.03 -13.03 9.09
C GLU A 132 31.73 -11.83 9.73
N GLN A 133 31.15 -10.63 9.65
CA GLN A 133 31.70 -9.44 10.29
C GLN A 133 31.80 -9.60 11.81
N ILE A 134 30.79 -10.20 12.44
CA ILE A 134 30.79 -10.50 13.89
C ILE A 134 31.92 -11.46 14.23
N LYS A 135 32.17 -12.49 13.40
CA LYS A 135 33.27 -13.44 13.60
C LYS A 135 34.62 -12.73 13.56
N ILE A 136 34.87 -11.93 12.54
CA ILE A 136 36.11 -11.14 12.40
C ILE A 136 36.30 -10.22 13.62
N TYR A 137 35.24 -9.54 14.05
CA TYR A 137 35.31 -8.65 15.20
C TYR A 137 35.69 -9.40 16.49
N LYS A 138 35.14 -10.60 16.71
CA LYS A 138 35.51 -11.44 17.86
C LYS A 138 36.99 -11.84 17.82
N GLU A 139 37.50 -12.22 16.65
CA GLU A 139 38.92 -12.57 16.47
C GLU A 139 39.84 -11.37 16.79
N ILE A 140 39.48 -10.17 16.33
CA ILE A 140 40.20 -8.94 16.65
C ILE A 140 40.20 -8.67 18.17
N GLN A 141 39.06 -8.86 18.84
CA GLN A 141 38.97 -8.67 20.30
C GLN A 141 39.88 -9.65 21.06
N THR A 142 39.90 -10.92 20.65
CA THR A 142 40.81 -11.92 21.21
C THR A 142 42.26 -11.52 21.02
N LYS A 143 42.66 -11.14 19.79
CA LYS A 143 44.03 -10.69 19.50
C LYS A 143 44.43 -9.45 20.31
N LYS A 144 43.50 -8.51 20.50
CA LYS A 144 43.72 -7.32 21.34
C LYS A 144 43.97 -7.69 22.80
N ALA A 145 43.25 -8.68 23.34
CA ALA A 145 43.45 -9.17 24.70
C ALA A 145 44.83 -9.85 24.85
N GLU A 146 45.21 -10.70 23.90
CA GLU A 146 46.54 -11.36 23.87
C GLU A 146 47.69 -10.33 23.87
N ILE A 147 47.59 -9.30 23.03
CA ILE A 147 48.60 -8.22 22.98
C ILE A 147 48.70 -7.49 24.32
N LYS A 148 47.57 -7.18 24.95
CA LYS A 148 47.54 -6.49 26.25
C LYS A 148 48.21 -7.33 27.34
N GLU A 149 47.99 -8.63 27.34
CA GLU A 149 48.64 -9.56 28.27
C GLU A 149 50.15 -9.62 28.05
N LEU A 150 50.59 -9.71 26.79
CA LEU A 150 52.03 -9.71 26.46
C LEU A 150 52.73 -8.42 26.89
N LEU A 151 52.10 -7.27 26.69
CA LEU A 151 52.62 -5.98 27.15
C LEU A 151 52.77 -5.93 28.68
N SER A 152 51.78 -6.45 29.42
CA SER A 152 51.86 -6.48 30.90
C SER A 152 52.94 -7.40 31.46
N LYS A 153 53.48 -8.32 30.65
CA LYS A 153 54.60 -9.21 31.02
C LYS A 153 55.97 -8.58 30.74
N LEU A 154 56.01 -7.46 30.00
CA LEU A 154 57.24 -6.74 29.65
C LEU A 154 57.54 -5.58 30.62
N GLU A 155 56.54 -5.15 31.42
CA GLU A 155 56.67 -4.19 32.53
C GLU A 155 57.07 -4.89 33.83
#